data_AF-A0A4R8MC19-F1
#
_entry.id   AF-A0A4R8MC19-F1
#
_cell.length_a   1.000
_cell.length_b   1.000
_cell.length_c   1.000
_cell.angle_alpha   90.00
_cell.angle_beta   90.00
_cell.angle_gamma   90.00
#
_symmetry.space_group_name_H-M   'P 1'
#
loop_
_entity.id
_entity.type
_entity.pdbx_description
1 polymer ?
#
loop_
_entity_poly.entity_id
_entity_poly.type
_entity_poly.pdbx_seq_one_letter_code
_entity_poly.pdbx_strand_id
1 'polypeptide(L)'
;MDHYAVYGKSELESFYKTKQVTESIYVFGQKIGAAVIGATNGRHYIFTNTAALRNETKNFKSFDLLGSLVADGAVNRVHIGIGMGKNAFEAKSNADYGREKSSLSGENSLYIVFGDKTVKGPLTPAGGSPQKRQNDRLQEISRKSGLGLLTLQKLDQVLKQYRIDVVTPVDLARIYGVSPRSMNRILSKLESAGSYIQYVGTDVRHEVGRPSRLLKINLG
;
A
#
# COMPACT_ATOMS: atom_id res chain seq x y z
N MET A 1 -8.10 39.00 17.95
CA MET A 1 -8.57 37.59 17.89
C MET A 1 -7.47 36.74 18.48
N ASP A 2 -7.77 36.06 19.58
CA ASP A 2 -6.79 35.45 20.48
C ASP A 2 -6.10 34.22 19.90
N HIS A 3 -4.84 34.38 19.52
CA HIS A 3 -3.96 33.29 19.07
C HIS A 3 -3.75 32.19 20.14
N TYR A 4 -3.99 32.49 21.42
CA TYR A 4 -3.88 31.53 22.53
C TYR A 4 -5.00 30.47 22.55
N ALA A 5 -6.22 30.82 22.12
CA ALA A 5 -7.36 29.89 22.13
C ALA A 5 -7.25 28.78 21.06
N VAL A 6 -6.50 29.04 19.99
CA VAL A 6 -6.26 28.08 18.90
C VAL A 6 -5.20 27.04 19.29
N TYR A 7 -4.15 27.44 20.00
CA TYR A 7 -3.10 26.54 20.49
C TYR A 7 -3.60 25.55 21.55
N GLY A 8 -4.38 26.01 22.53
CA GLY A 8 -4.93 25.14 23.58
C GLY A 8 -5.92 24.09 23.04
N LYS A 9 -6.66 24.40 21.97
CA LYS A 9 -7.53 23.42 21.27
C LYS A 9 -6.72 22.37 20.52
N SER A 10 -5.64 22.78 19.86
CA SER A 10 -4.75 21.87 19.11
C SER A 10 -4.01 20.86 20.02
N GLU A 11 -3.54 21.30 21.18
CA GLU A 11 -2.86 20.42 22.14
C GLU A 11 -3.82 19.41 22.78
N LEU A 12 -5.02 19.89 23.17
CA LEU A 12 -6.06 19.03 23.72
C LEU A 12 -6.53 17.97 22.72
N GLU A 13 -6.71 18.36 21.45
CA GLU A 13 -7.07 17.42 20.38
C GLU A 13 -5.98 16.35 20.17
N SER A 14 -4.70 16.76 20.16
CA SER A 14 -3.56 15.84 20.06
C SER A 14 -3.49 14.88 21.25
N PHE A 15 -3.76 15.38 22.46
CA PHE A 15 -3.83 14.57 23.68
C PHE A 15 -4.92 13.50 23.58
N TYR A 16 -6.15 13.86 23.18
CA TYR A 16 -7.24 12.89 23.03
C TYR A 16 -6.96 11.87 21.94
N LYS A 17 -6.42 12.29 20.79
CA LYS A 17 -6.01 11.39 19.70
C LYS A 17 -4.97 10.38 20.16
N THR A 18 -3.95 10.84 20.89
CA THR A 18 -2.91 9.97 21.44
C THR A 18 -3.50 8.97 22.42
N LYS A 19 -4.39 9.42 23.31
CA LYS A 19 -5.07 8.56 24.28
C LYS A 19 -5.92 7.48 23.59
N GLN A 20 -6.69 7.85 22.57
CA GLN A 20 -7.51 6.91 21.80
C GLN A 20 -6.65 5.83 21.12
N VAL A 21 -5.55 6.22 20.48
CA VAL A 21 -4.63 5.25 19.85
C VAL A 21 -4.01 4.31 20.88
N THR A 22 -3.54 4.86 22.00
CA THR A 22 -3.01 4.05 23.10
C THR A 22 -4.07 3.06 23.60
N GLU A 23 -5.30 3.51 23.86
CA GLU A 23 -6.40 2.63 24.28
C GLU A 23 -6.63 1.48 23.29
N SER A 24 -6.72 1.75 21.99
CA SER A 24 -6.86 0.73 20.95
C SER A 24 -5.73 -0.31 20.97
N ILE A 25 -4.49 0.14 21.23
CA ILE A 25 -3.33 -0.76 21.36
C ILE A 25 -3.45 -1.65 22.60
N TYR A 26 -3.88 -1.11 23.75
CA TYR A 26 -4.06 -1.89 24.97
C TYR A 26 -5.23 -2.88 24.87
N VAL A 27 -6.34 -2.47 24.27
CA VAL A 27 -7.49 -3.36 23.98
C VAL A 27 -7.06 -4.51 23.07
N PHE A 28 -6.29 -4.22 22.03
CA PHE A 28 -5.73 -5.27 21.17
C PHE A 28 -4.80 -6.21 21.95
N GLY A 29 -3.91 -5.67 22.77
CA GLY A 29 -3.03 -6.46 23.64
C GLY A 29 -3.82 -7.42 24.53
N GLN A 30 -4.87 -6.93 25.19
CA GLN A 30 -5.76 -7.74 26.03
C GLN A 30 -6.45 -8.85 25.22
N LYS A 31 -6.98 -8.54 24.03
CA LYS A 31 -7.64 -9.49 23.14
C LYS A 31 -6.76 -10.70 22.80
N ILE A 32 -5.46 -10.48 22.60
CA ILE A 32 -4.51 -11.54 22.22
C ILE A 32 -3.69 -12.09 23.41
N GLY A 33 -4.03 -11.72 24.64
CA GLY A 33 -3.29 -12.13 25.84
C GLY A 33 -1.83 -11.67 25.86
N ALA A 34 -1.56 -10.46 25.36
CA ALA A 34 -0.23 -9.88 25.25
C ALA A 34 0.07 -8.88 26.38
N ALA A 35 1.35 -8.76 26.71
CA ALA A 35 1.85 -7.63 27.49
C ALA A 35 2.10 -6.43 26.57
N VAL A 36 1.62 -5.25 26.98
CA VAL A 36 1.81 -3.99 26.25
C VAL A 36 2.70 -3.08 27.07
N ILE A 37 3.75 -2.53 26.44
CA ILE A 37 4.69 -1.61 27.07
C ILE A 37 4.74 -0.32 26.24
N GLY A 38 4.39 0.81 26.87
CA GLY A 38 4.60 2.13 26.29
C GLY A 38 6.09 2.48 26.25
N ALA A 39 6.53 3.03 25.13
CA ALA A 39 7.87 3.58 24.94
C ALA A 39 7.78 5.07 24.55
N THR A 40 8.92 5.72 24.36
CA THR A 40 8.97 7.13 24.00
C THR A 40 8.45 7.37 22.57
N ASN A 41 8.01 8.60 22.31
CA ASN A 41 7.61 9.07 20.98
C ASN A 41 6.46 8.27 20.35
N GLY A 42 5.44 7.93 21.15
CA GLY A 42 4.24 7.22 20.68
C GLY A 42 4.47 5.75 20.30
N ARG A 43 5.65 5.20 20.60
CA ARG A 43 5.95 3.78 20.34
C ARG A 43 5.35 2.90 21.43
N HIS A 44 4.87 1.74 21.02
CA HIS A 44 4.38 0.71 21.92
C HIS A 44 4.98 -0.63 21.49
N TYR A 45 5.35 -1.45 22.45
CA TYR A 45 5.75 -2.83 22.24
C TYR A 45 4.66 -3.77 22.74
N ILE A 46 4.33 -4.78 21.92
CA ILE A 46 3.34 -5.80 22.24
C ILE A 46 4.06 -7.15 22.24
N PHE A 47 4.11 -7.81 23.39
CA PHE A 47 4.77 -9.11 23.57
C PHE A 47 3.71 -10.20 23.71
N THR A 48 3.76 -11.17 22.80
CA THR A 48 2.87 -12.33 22.77
C THR A 48 3.62 -13.54 22.25
N ASN A 49 2.96 -14.71 22.25
CA ASN A 49 3.47 -15.91 21.61
C ASN A 49 3.04 -15.99 20.13
N THR A 50 3.80 -16.75 19.34
CA THR A 50 3.54 -16.91 17.89
C THR A 50 2.16 -17.49 17.58
N ALA A 51 1.60 -18.33 18.46
CA ALA A 51 0.31 -18.96 18.24
C ALA A 51 -0.85 -17.94 18.33
N ALA A 52 -0.88 -17.13 19.38
CA ALA A 52 -1.87 -16.06 19.55
C ALA A 52 -1.82 -15.07 18.39
N LEU A 53 -0.60 -14.66 18.00
CA LEU A 53 -0.41 -13.76 16.87
C LEU A 53 -0.87 -14.38 15.54
N ARG A 54 -0.54 -15.65 15.27
CA ARG A 54 -0.98 -16.34 14.04
C ARG A 54 -2.50 -16.42 13.97
N ASN A 55 -3.17 -16.70 15.09
CA ASN A 55 -4.62 -16.77 15.15
C ASN A 55 -5.25 -15.42 14.79
N GLU A 56 -4.81 -14.35 15.47
CA GLU A 56 -5.32 -12.99 15.24
C GLU A 56 -5.04 -12.51 13.80
N THR A 57 -3.88 -12.85 13.25
CA THR A 57 -3.48 -12.42 11.90
C THR A 57 -3.98 -13.31 10.77
N LYS A 58 -4.80 -14.33 11.06
CA LYS A 58 -5.24 -15.35 10.09
C LYS A 58 -4.06 -15.96 9.32
N ASN A 59 -3.01 -16.34 10.06
CA ASN A 59 -1.69 -16.74 9.53
C ASN A 59 -1.01 -15.64 8.71
N PHE A 60 -0.90 -14.43 9.28
CA PHE A 60 -0.21 -13.29 8.68
C PHE A 60 -0.81 -12.84 7.34
N LYS A 61 -2.13 -13.01 7.16
CA LYS A 61 -2.86 -12.60 5.95
C LYS A 61 -3.58 -11.26 6.16
N SER A 62 -4.01 -10.98 7.39
CA SER A 62 -4.63 -9.70 7.77
C SER A 62 -4.08 -9.20 9.09
N PHE A 63 -4.22 -7.90 9.34
CA PHE A 63 -3.87 -7.29 10.62
C PHE A 63 -4.85 -6.15 10.91
N ASP A 64 -5.95 -6.48 11.59
CA ASP A 64 -7.11 -5.59 11.72
C ASP A 64 -6.79 -4.35 12.58
N LEU A 65 -5.82 -4.44 13.49
CA LEU A 65 -5.33 -3.29 14.26
C LEU A 65 -4.75 -2.19 13.35
N LEU A 66 -4.02 -2.54 12.28
CA LEU A 66 -3.51 -1.53 11.35
C LEU A 66 -4.67 -0.82 10.63
N GLY A 67 -5.72 -1.57 10.26
CA GLY A 67 -6.91 -1.01 9.62
C GLY A 67 -7.66 -0.04 10.52
N SER A 68 -7.94 -0.45 11.76
CA SER A 68 -8.64 0.38 12.75
C SER A 68 -7.88 1.67 13.09
N LEU A 69 -6.58 1.57 13.41
CA LEU A 69 -5.77 2.74 13.73
C LEU A 69 -5.69 3.78 12.59
N VAL A 70 -5.78 3.32 11.34
CA VAL A 70 -5.78 4.20 10.17
C VAL A 70 -7.18 4.77 9.90
N ALA A 71 -8.24 3.98 10.06
CA ALA A 71 -9.62 4.39 9.81
C ALA A 71 -10.12 5.44 10.81
N ASP A 72 -9.67 5.35 12.07
CA ASP A 72 -10.08 6.27 13.14
C ASP A 72 -9.55 7.71 12.94
N GLY A 73 -8.59 7.92 12.02
CA GLY A 73 -8.06 9.26 11.69
C GLY A 73 -7.32 9.97 12.82
N ALA A 74 -7.09 9.27 13.95
CA ALA A 74 -6.42 9.82 15.13
C ALA A 74 -4.91 10.05 14.88
N VAL A 75 -4.30 9.30 13.96
CA VAL A 75 -2.88 9.42 13.60
C VAL A 75 -2.66 9.40 12.09
N ASN A 76 -1.74 10.25 11.63
CA ASN A 76 -1.42 10.37 10.21
C ASN A 76 -0.65 9.17 9.66
N ARG A 77 0.23 8.58 10.49
CA ARG A 77 1.10 7.47 10.10
C ARG A 77 1.19 6.39 11.17
N VAL A 78 1.01 5.15 10.75
CA VAL A 78 1.13 3.95 11.57
C VAL A 78 2.13 3.02 10.91
N HIS A 79 3.20 2.70 11.64
CA HIS A 79 4.28 1.84 11.17
C HIS A 79 4.44 0.66 12.13
N ILE A 80 4.19 -0.56 11.63
CA ILE A 80 4.19 -1.76 12.47
C ILE A 80 5.25 -2.73 11.99
N GLY A 81 6.03 -3.24 12.95
CA GLY A 81 6.93 -4.36 12.74
C GLY A 81 6.55 -5.52 13.64
N ILE A 82 6.33 -6.69 13.05
CA ILE A 82 6.18 -7.95 13.77
C ILE A 82 7.50 -8.69 13.67
N GLY A 83 8.12 -9.00 14.82
CA GLY A 83 9.33 -9.81 14.86
C GLY A 83 9.10 -11.14 15.58
N MET A 84 9.54 -12.23 14.96
CA MET A 84 9.62 -13.54 15.61
C MET A 84 11.08 -13.89 15.87
N GLY A 85 11.34 -14.51 17.01
CA GLY A 85 12.67 -14.95 17.39
C GLY A 85 12.61 -16.06 18.42
N LYS A 86 13.74 -16.72 18.65
CA LYS A 86 13.84 -17.77 19.68
C LYS A 86 13.80 -17.23 21.11
N ASN A 87 13.97 -15.91 21.28
CA ASN A 87 13.86 -15.20 22.55
C ASN A 87 13.34 -13.78 22.34
N ALA A 88 13.02 -13.08 23.44
CA ALA A 88 12.47 -11.73 23.42
C ALA A 88 13.40 -10.70 22.78
N PHE A 89 14.72 -10.84 22.96
CA PHE A 89 15.72 -9.96 22.36
C PHE A 89 15.67 -10.03 20.82
N GLU A 90 15.69 -11.24 20.27
CA GLU A 90 15.60 -11.44 18.82
C GLU A 90 14.25 -10.98 18.26
N ALA A 91 13.15 -11.33 18.94
CA ALA A 91 11.81 -10.90 18.52
C ALA A 91 11.71 -9.37 18.47
N LYS A 92 12.21 -8.67 19.50
CA LYS A 92 12.24 -7.20 19.52
C LYS A 92 13.11 -6.63 18.40
N SER A 93 14.34 -7.13 18.22
CA SER A 93 15.25 -6.66 17.17
C SER A 93 14.63 -6.82 15.77
N ASN A 94 14.02 -7.97 15.51
CA ASN A 94 13.30 -8.24 14.28
C ASN A 94 12.06 -7.32 14.11
N ALA A 95 11.33 -7.02 15.19
CA ALA A 95 10.20 -6.10 15.16
C ALA A 95 10.64 -4.66 14.85
N ASP A 96 11.73 -4.20 15.47
CA ASP A 96 12.31 -2.87 15.22
C ASP A 96 12.74 -2.73 13.75
N TYR A 97 13.39 -3.76 13.18
CA TYR A 97 13.77 -3.80 11.76
C TYR A 97 12.56 -3.74 10.83
N GLY A 98 11.51 -4.52 11.11
CA GLY A 98 10.26 -4.49 10.35
C GLY A 98 9.57 -3.11 10.40
N ARG A 99 9.55 -2.49 11.58
CA ARG A 99 8.98 -1.16 11.78
C ARG A 99 9.76 -0.09 11.01
N GLU A 100 11.09 -0.18 10.99
CA GLU A 100 11.94 0.70 10.20
C GLU A 100 11.63 0.59 8.70
N LYS A 101 11.55 -0.63 8.16
CA LYS A 101 11.11 -0.89 6.78
C LYS A 101 9.74 -0.27 6.50
N SER A 102 8.79 -0.41 7.42
CA SER A 102 7.48 0.24 7.32
C SER A 102 7.58 1.76 7.25
N SER A 103 8.39 2.38 8.11
CA SER A 103 8.55 3.84 8.12
C SER A 103 9.14 4.39 6.81
N LEU A 104 9.99 3.62 6.16
CA LEU A 104 10.60 3.97 4.87
C LEU A 104 9.69 3.71 3.67
N SER A 105 8.58 2.97 3.84
CA SER A 105 7.65 2.65 2.74
C SER A 105 6.83 3.84 2.25
N GLY A 106 6.77 4.93 3.03
CA GLY A 106 5.99 6.12 2.69
C GLY A 106 4.48 6.01 2.94
N GLU A 107 3.98 4.83 3.33
CA GLU A 107 2.56 4.54 3.58
C GLU A 107 2.34 3.84 4.94
N ASN A 108 1.07 3.74 5.36
CA ASN A 108 0.66 2.97 6.53
C ASN A 108 0.80 1.48 6.23
N SER A 109 1.78 0.84 6.87
CA SER A 109 2.16 -0.51 6.51
C SER A 109 2.64 -1.33 7.70
N LEU A 110 2.68 -2.63 7.47
CA LEU A 110 3.19 -3.61 8.40
C LEU A 110 4.18 -4.53 7.70
N TYR A 111 5.30 -4.82 8.36
CA TYR A 111 6.26 -5.84 7.94
C TYR A 111 6.42 -6.89 9.01
N ILE A 112 6.67 -8.11 8.57
CA ILE A 112 6.88 -9.29 9.41
C ILE A 112 8.28 -9.81 9.14
N VAL A 113 9.04 -10.04 10.20
CA VAL A 113 10.40 -10.54 10.16
C VAL A 113 10.44 -11.85 10.94
N PHE A 114 10.65 -12.94 10.23
CA PHE A 114 10.65 -14.30 10.80
C PHE A 114 11.99 -14.61 11.47
N GLY A 115 12.03 -15.72 12.23
CA GLY A 115 13.25 -16.15 12.93
C GLY A 115 14.42 -16.49 11.99
N ASP A 116 14.12 -16.92 10.77
CA ASP A 116 15.10 -17.15 9.69
C ASP A 116 15.52 -15.87 8.95
N LYS A 117 15.11 -14.70 9.47
CA LYS A 117 15.33 -13.36 8.90
C LYS A 117 14.62 -13.09 7.59
N THR A 118 13.76 -13.99 7.11
CA THR A 118 12.91 -13.68 5.97
C THR A 118 11.93 -12.55 6.32
N VAL A 119 11.63 -11.71 5.34
CA VAL A 119 10.79 -10.52 5.51
C VAL A 119 9.55 -10.65 4.63
N LYS A 120 8.37 -10.42 5.22
CA LYS A 120 7.09 -10.37 4.50
C LYS A 120 6.44 -9.01 4.71
N GLY A 121 6.04 -8.37 3.60
CA GLY A 121 5.39 -7.06 3.61
C GLY A 121 5.68 -6.28 2.32
N PRO A 122 5.22 -5.02 2.23
CA PRO A 122 4.34 -4.37 3.20
C PRO A 122 2.94 -5.01 3.17
N LEU A 123 2.29 -5.12 4.31
CA LEU A 123 0.85 -5.35 4.43
C LEU A 123 0.18 -4.01 4.74
N THR A 124 -0.84 -3.64 3.97
CA THR A 124 -1.55 -2.36 4.14
C THR A 124 -3.01 -2.58 4.56
N PRO A 125 -3.69 -1.57 5.15
CA PRO A 125 -5.04 -1.67 5.74
C PRO A 125 -6.10 -2.44 4.92
N ALA A 126 -6.15 -2.29 3.60
CA ALA A 126 -7.11 -3.00 2.73
C ALA A 126 -6.77 -4.50 2.47
N GLY A 127 -6.05 -5.17 3.39
CA GLY A 127 -5.96 -6.64 3.47
C GLY A 127 -5.08 -7.37 2.45
N GLY A 128 -4.00 -6.76 1.94
CA GLY A 128 -3.10 -7.42 1.00
C GLY A 128 -1.77 -6.70 0.90
N SER A 129 -0.71 -7.41 0.50
CA SER A 129 0.49 -6.71 0.06
C SER A 129 0.18 -5.94 -1.24
N PRO A 130 0.80 -4.77 -1.49
CA PRO A 130 0.60 -4.04 -2.73
C PRO A 130 0.77 -4.93 -3.96
N GLN A 131 1.73 -5.85 -3.90
CA GLN A 131 2.01 -6.80 -4.97
C GLN A 131 0.91 -7.86 -5.13
N LYS A 132 0.28 -8.32 -4.04
CA LYS A 132 -0.85 -9.24 -4.13
C LYS A 132 -2.09 -8.54 -4.66
N ARG A 133 -2.43 -7.36 -4.15
CA ARG A 133 -3.58 -6.59 -4.65
C ARG A 133 -3.43 -6.21 -6.11
N GLN A 134 -2.21 -5.82 -6.50
CA GLN A 134 -1.90 -5.58 -7.90
C GLN A 134 -2.09 -6.83 -8.74
N ASN A 135 -1.60 -7.99 -8.31
CA ASN A 135 -1.82 -9.23 -9.05
C ASN A 135 -3.32 -9.58 -9.14
N ASP A 136 -4.08 -9.44 -8.06
CA ASP A 136 -5.53 -9.70 -8.04
C ASP A 136 -6.27 -8.73 -8.99
N ARG A 137 -5.86 -7.45 -9.05
CA ARG A 137 -6.42 -6.45 -9.96
C ARG A 137 -6.06 -6.72 -11.42
N LEU A 138 -4.81 -7.07 -11.72
CA LEU A 138 -4.39 -7.44 -13.07
C LEU A 138 -5.09 -8.74 -13.54
N GLN A 139 -5.39 -9.67 -12.63
CA GLN A 139 -6.22 -10.85 -12.92
C GLN A 139 -7.67 -10.46 -13.25
N GLU A 140 -8.25 -9.50 -12.52
CA GLU A 140 -9.58 -9.00 -12.82
C GLU A 140 -9.63 -8.32 -14.20
N ILE A 141 -8.66 -7.46 -14.49
CA ILE A 141 -8.53 -6.78 -15.80
C ILE A 141 -8.34 -7.81 -16.91
N SER A 142 -7.52 -8.83 -16.69
CA SER A 142 -7.32 -9.95 -17.62
C SER A 142 -8.64 -10.62 -17.98
N ARG A 143 -9.45 -10.95 -16.96
CA ARG A 143 -10.77 -11.58 -17.14
C ARG A 143 -11.75 -10.67 -17.90
N LYS A 144 -11.78 -9.37 -17.60
CA LYS A 144 -12.70 -8.40 -18.22
C LYS A 144 -12.32 -8.02 -19.65
N SER A 145 -11.02 -7.88 -19.93
CA SER A 145 -10.51 -7.41 -21.23
C SER A 145 -10.12 -8.53 -22.20
N GLY A 146 -9.99 -9.77 -21.72
CA GLY A 146 -9.46 -10.87 -22.51
C GLY A 146 -8.00 -10.63 -22.96
N LEU A 147 -7.25 -9.83 -22.20
CA LEU A 147 -5.79 -9.66 -22.34
C LEU A 147 -5.08 -10.66 -21.44
N GLY A 148 -4.00 -11.26 -21.93
CA GLY A 148 -3.20 -12.17 -21.12
C GLY A 148 -2.55 -11.45 -19.94
N LEU A 149 -2.48 -12.11 -18.77
CA LEU A 149 -1.91 -11.54 -17.55
C LEU A 149 -0.48 -11.00 -17.75
N LEU A 150 0.36 -11.70 -18.52
CA LEU A 150 1.72 -11.26 -18.85
C LEU A 150 1.75 -9.94 -19.64
N THR A 151 0.75 -9.70 -20.50
CA THR A 151 0.63 -8.44 -21.26
C THR A 151 0.34 -7.28 -20.31
N LEU A 152 -0.56 -7.50 -19.35
CA LEU A 152 -0.93 -6.50 -18.35
C LEU A 152 0.20 -6.23 -17.35
N GLN A 153 0.92 -7.26 -16.92
CA GLN A 153 2.09 -7.13 -16.05
C GLN A 153 3.20 -6.33 -16.73
N LYS A 154 3.51 -6.64 -18.00
CA LYS A 154 4.49 -5.88 -18.77
C LYS A 154 4.06 -4.42 -18.95
N LEU A 155 2.76 -4.17 -19.19
CA LEU A 155 2.24 -2.82 -19.35
C LEU A 155 2.36 -2.02 -18.05
N ASP A 156 1.96 -2.59 -16.92
CA ASP A 156 2.11 -1.97 -15.59
C ASP A 156 3.59 -1.68 -15.27
N GLN A 157 4.48 -2.62 -15.56
CA GLN A 157 5.91 -2.44 -15.38
C GLN A 157 6.45 -1.27 -16.20
N VAL A 158 6.08 -1.17 -17.48
CA VAL A 158 6.49 -0.06 -18.35
C VAL A 158 5.99 1.28 -17.81
N LEU A 159 4.72 1.38 -17.43
CA LEU A 159 4.15 2.63 -16.92
C LEU A 159 4.89 3.11 -15.65
N LYS A 160 5.21 2.18 -14.74
CA LYS A 160 5.92 2.50 -13.49
C LYS A 160 7.39 2.83 -13.70
N GLN A 161 8.10 2.02 -14.49
CA GLN A 161 9.53 2.17 -14.74
C GLN A 161 9.84 3.54 -15.36
N TYR A 162 8.99 3.99 -16.29
CA TYR A 162 9.15 5.25 -17.00
C TYR A 162 8.36 6.41 -16.36
N ARG A 163 7.70 6.20 -15.22
CA ARG A 163 6.85 7.19 -14.51
C ARG A 163 5.85 7.90 -15.45
N ILE A 164 5.20 7.13 -16.30
CA ILE A 164 4.30 7.63 -17.33
C ILE A 164 2.94 7.94 -16.71
N ASP A 165 2.58 9.22 -16.63
CA ASP A 165 1.23 9.65 -16.22
C ASP A 165 0.28 9.77 -17.42
N VAL A 166 0.80 10.27 -18.56
CA VAL A 166 0.06 10.46 -19.81
C VAL A 166 0.92 10.05 -20.99
N VAL A 167 0.34 9.36 -21.98
CA VAL A 167 1.07 8.83 -23.14
C VAL A 167 0.22 8.78 -24.39
N THR A 168 0.85 8.91 -25.56
CA THR A 168 0.19 8.62 -26.85
C THR A 168 0.27 7.12 -27.16
N PRO A 169 -0.68 6.54 -27.93
CA PRO A 169 -0.57 5.15 -28.38
C PRO A 169 0.73 4.82 -29.13
N VAL A 170 1.28 5.78 -29.86
CA VAL A 170 2.52 5.62 -30.65
C VAL A 170 3.73 5.53 -29.74
N ASP A 171 3.84 6.43 -28.75
CA ASP A 171 4.94 6.41 -27.79
C ASP A 171 4.87 5.18 -26.90
N LEU A 172 3.66 4.81 -26.46
CA LEU A 172 3.47 3.61 -25.67
C LEU A 172 3.86 2.35 -26.46
N ALA A 173 3.54 2.28 -27.76
CA ALA A 173 3.98 1.17 -28.62
C ALA A 173 5.51 1.07 -28.67
N ARG A 174 6.19 2.21 -28.81
CA ARG A 174 7.65 2.31 -28.85
C ARG A 174 8.28 1.85 -27.53
N ILE A 175 7.80 2.35 -26.39
CA ILE A 175 8.33 2.02 -25.06
C ILE A 175 8.03 0.57 -24.69
N TYR A 176 6.82 0.08 -25.02
CA TYR A 176 6.42 -1.30 -24.77
C TYR A 176 7.12 -2.31 -25.70
N GLY A 177 7.63 -1.86 -26.86
CA GLY A 177 8.34 -2.69 -27.83
C GLY A 177 7.43 -3.54 -28.71
N VAL A 178 6.32 -2.98 -29.20
CA VAL A 178 5.39 -3.63 -30.14
C VAL A 178 5.00 -2.69 -31.27
N SER A 179 4.39 -3.23 -32.33
CA SER A 179 3.88 -2.39 -33.42
C SER A 179 2.72 -1.49 -32.96
N PRO A 180 2.51 -0.32 -33.60
CA PRO A 180 1.38 0.56 -33.30
C PRO A 180 0.01 -0.15 -33.43
N ARG A 181 -0.12 -1.10 -34.37
CA ARG A 181 -1.34 -1.91 -34.52
C ARG A 181 -1.58 -2.81 -33.31
N SER A 182 -0.54 -3.49 -32.82
CA SER A 182 -0.64 -4.33 -31.62
C SER A 182 -0.97 -3.53 -30.38
N MET A 183 -0.36 -2.34 -30.21
CA MET A 183 -0.67 -1.46 -29.08
C MET A 183 -2.12 -0.97 -29.14
N ASN A 184 -2.60 -0.52 -30.31
CA ASN A 184 -3.99 -0.10 -30.46
C ASN A 184 -4.98 -1.23 -30.15
N ARG A 185 -4.66 -2.49 -30.48
CA ARG A 185 -5.47 -3.64 -30.08
C ARG A 185 -5.51 -3.84 -28.55
N ILE A 186 -4.38 -3.67 -27.87
CA ILE A 186 -4.32 -3.75 -26.39
C ILE A 186 -5.16 -2.64 -25.77
N LEU A 187 -4.97 -1.39 -26.22
CA LEU A 187 -5.72 -0.23 -25.74
C LEU A 187 -7.22 -0.36 -25.99
N SER A 188 -7.63 -0.83 -27.17
CA SER A 188 -9.06 -1.01 -27.49
C SER A 188 -9.70 -2.06 -26.57
N LYS A 189 -8.98 -3.15 -26.26
CA LYS A 189 -9.47 -4.16 -25.29
C LYS A 189 -9.62 -3.60 -23.88
N LEU A 190 -8.72 -2.71 -23.46
CA LEU A 190 -8.82 -2.03 -22.16
C LEU A 190 -9.98 -1.02 -22.16
N GLU A 191 -10.15 -0.23 -23.22
CA GLU A 191 -11.26 0.72 -23.39
C GLU A 191 -12.62 0.02 -23.33
N SER A 192 -12.77 -1.10 -24.04
CA SER A 192 -14.03 -1.88 -24.06
C SER A 192 -14.33 -2.64 -22.76
N ALA A 193 -13.32 -2.87 -21.92
CA ALA A 193 -13.45 -3.67 -20.69
C ALA A 193 -13.84 -2.85 -19.46
N GLY A 194 -13.81 -1.52 -19.54
CA GLY A 194 -14.16 -0.61 -18.46
C GLY A 194 -13.30 0.65 -18.42
N SER A 195 -13.37 1.38 -17.31
CA SER A 195 -12.68 2.67 -17.10
C SER A 195 -11.17 2.54 -16.81
N TYR A 196 -10.45 1.73 -17.58
CA TYR A 196 -8.99 1.54 -17.44
C TYR A 196 -8.18 2.57 -18.23
N ILE A 197 -8.82 3.24 -19.18
CA ILE A 197 -8.23 4.28 -20.02
C ILE A 197 -9.07 5.53 -19.88
N GLN A 198 -8.41 6.65 -19.58
CA GLN A 198 -8.99 7.97 -19.56
C GLN A 198 -8.38 8.80 -20.69
N TYR A 199 -9.25 9.40 -21.51
CA TYR A 199 -8.84 10.39 -22.51
C TYR A 199 -8.59 11.73 -21.81
N VAL A 200 -7.36 12.25 -21.92
CA VAL A 200 -6.92 13.49 -21.28
C VAL A 200 -6.70 14.64 -22.25
N GLY A 201 -6.86 14.40 -23.56
CA GLY A 201 -6.80 15.43 -24.58
C GLY A 201 -6.09 14.95 -25.84
N THR A 202 -5.54 15.90 -26.59
CA THR A 202 -4.89 15.66 -27.87
C THR A 202 -3.48 16.23 -27.85
N ASP A 203 -2.49 15.45 -28.28
CA ASP A 203 -1.14 15.95 -28.50
C ASP A 203 -1.05 16.66 -29.85
N VAL A 204 -0.65 17.93 -29.82
CA VAL A 204 -0.51 18.80 -30.99
C VAL A 204 0.95 18.89 -31.47
N ARG A 205 1.90 18.25 -30.77
CA ARG A 205 3.35 18.38 -31.05
C ARG A 205 3.84 17.62 -32.28
N HIS A 206 3.01 16.77 -32.88
CA HIS A 206 3.34 16.06 -34.11
C HIS A 206 2.64 16.75 -35.30
N GLU A 207 3.32 17.73 -35.90
CA GLU A 207 2.83 18.58 -37.02
C GLU A 207 2.58 17.83 -38.35
N VAL A 208 2.60 16.50 -38.39
CA VAL A 208 2.23 15.75 -39.60
C VAL A 208 1.42 14.50 -39.23
N GLY A 209 0.09 14.58 -39.35
CA GLY A 209 -0.83 13.45 -39.18
C GLY A 209 -2.08 13.75 -38.36
N ARG A 210 -2.98 12.76 -38.22
CA ARG A 210 -4.20 12.88 -37.43
C ARG A 210 -3.84 13.11 -35.95
N PRO A 211 -4.45 14.09 -35.27
CA PRO A 211 -4.19 14.38 -33.86
C PRO A 211 -4.15 13.10 -32.99
N SER A 212 -3.06 12.91 -32.25
CA SER A 212 -2.88 11.71 -31.42
C SER A 212 -3.52 11.90 -30.05
N ARG A 213 -4.42 10.99 -29.67
CA ARG A 213 -5.07 10.99 -28.36
C ARG A 213 -4.04 10.81 -27.24
N LEU A 214 -4.11 11.68 -26.23
CA LEU A 214 -3.39 11.53 -24.97
C LEU A 214 -4.22 10.68 -24.02
N LEU A 215 -3.60 9.62 -23.51
CA LEU A 215 -4.24 8.63 -22.66
C LEU A 215 -3.58 8.57 -21.30
N LYS A 216 -4.40 8.50 -20.25
CA LYS A 216 -4.00 8.09 -18.91
C LYS A 216 -4.47 6.66 -18.68
N ILE A 217 -3.56 5.78 -18.31
CA ILE A 217 -3.82 4.34 -18.15
C ILE A 217 -3.76 4.01 -16.66
N ASN A 218 -4.82 3.43 -16.12
CA ASN A 218 -4.92 3.08 -14.71
C ASN A 218 -5.04 1.55 -14.53
N LEU A 219 -3.92 0.93 -14.14
CA LEU A 219 -3.83 -0.50 -13.79
C LEU A 219 -3.55 -0.73 -12.29
N GLY A 220 -3.29 0.33 -11.50
CA GLY A 220 -3.02 0.31 -10.05
C GLY A 220 -4.23 0.52 -9.14
#